data_AF-A0A946YQ68-F1
#
_entry.id   AF-A0A946YQ68-F1
#
_cell.length_a   1.000
_cell.length_b   1.000
_cell.length_c   1.000
_cell.angle_alpha   90.00
_cell.angle_beta   90.00
_cell.angle_gamma   90.00
#
_symmetry.space_group_name_H-M   'P 1'
#
loop_
_entity.id
_entity.type
_entity.pdbx_description
1 polymer ?
#
loop_
_entity_poly.entity_id
_entity_poly.type
_entity_poly.pdbx_seq_one_letter_code
_entity_poly.pdbx_strand_id
1 'polypeptide(L)'
;MLAFDNSFARLHASFYTRVQATALQHPAWVIRNLALSKELGIDLFGAGQQALLNAFSGGPALPGSDALAMVYAGHQFGHYVPQLG
;
A
#
# COMPACT_ATOMS: atom_id res chain seq x y z
N MET A 1 15.91 4.08 -5.17
CA MET A 1 15.13 3.52 -4.03
C MET A 1 14.08 4.57 -3.66
N LEU A 2 12.83 4.17 -3.44
CA LEU A 2 11.78 5.13 -3.12
C LEU A 2 12.06 5.78 -1.75
N ALA A 3 11.96 7.10 -1.68
CA ALA A 3 12.08 7.85 -0.44
C ALA A 3 10.68 8.04 0.15
N PHE A 4 10.35 7.26 1.18
CA PHE A 4 9.06 7.38 1.86
C PHE A 4 9.11 8.45 2.96
N ASP A 5 8.08 9.28 3.00
CA ASP A 5 7.71 10.08 4.17
C ASP A 5 6.34 9.61 4.66
N ASN A 6 6.31 8.72 5.66
CA ASN A 6 5.08 8.15 6.21
C ASN A 6 4.39 9.13 7.18
N SER A 7 3.99 10.30 6.70
CA SER A 7 3.43 11.37 7.52
C SER A 7 2.18 10.96 8.30
N PHE A 8 1.30 10.15 7.70
CA PHE A 8 0.10 9.62 8.36
C PHE A 8 0.45 8.68 9.52
N ALA A 9 1.51 7.87 9.39
CA ALA A 9 1.97 6.95 10.43
C ALA A 9 2.54 7.66 11.67
N ARG A 10 2.74 8.99 11.61
CA ARG A 10 3.12 9.83 12.76
C ARG A 10 1.92 10.42 13.51
N LEU A 11 0.70 10.25 13.01
CA LEU A 11 -0.51 10.62 13.74
C LEU A 11 -0.69 9.73 14.99
N HIS A 12 -1.60 10.15 15.87
CA HIS A 12 -1.97 9.37 17.05
C HIS A 12 -2.47 7.97 16.67
N ALA A 13 -2.18 6.96 17.50
CA ALA A 13 -2.53 5.57 17.21
C ALA A 13 -4.04 5.31 17.14
N SER A 14 -4.89 6.27 17.51
CA SER A 14 -6.34 6.18 17.31
C SER A 14 -6.77 6.28 15.85
N PHE A 15 -5.89 6.71 14.94
CA PHE A 15 -6.23 6.89 13.51
C PHE A 15 -5.94 5.67 12.65
N TYR A 16 -5.18 4.70 13.17
CA TYR A 16 -4.76 3.53 12.41
C TYR A 16 -4.28 2.39 13.31
N THR A 17 -4.22 1.19 12.73
CA THR A 17 -3.47 0.05 13.28
C THR A 17 -2.35 -0.33 12.32
N ARG A 18 -1.16 -0.64 12.84
CA ARG A 18 -0.07 -1.19 12.01
C ARG A 18 -0.39 -2.63 11.64
N VAL A 19 -0.48 -2.91 10.35
CA VAL A 19 -0.89 -4.22 9.82
C VAL A 19 0.01 -4.56 8.64
N GLN A 20 0.55 -5.78 8.63
CA GLN A 20 1.30 -6.31 7.50
C GLN A 20 0.36 -7.00 6.52
N ALA A 21 0.66 -6.88 5.24
CA ALA A 21 -0.08 -7.59 4.20
C ALA A 21 0.18 -9.10 4.29
N THR A 22 -0.83 -9.89 3.91
CA THR A 22 -0.70 -11.34 3.74
C THR A 22 -0.32 -11.64 2.29
N ALA A 23 0.76 -12.40 2.08
CA ALA A 23 1.26 -12.69 0.74
C ALA A 23 0.31 -13.56 -0.08
N LEU A 24 0.19 -13.23 -1.38
CA LEU A 24 -0.51 -14.05 -2.37
C LEU A 24 0.34 -15.25 -2.80
N GLN A 25 -0.35 -16.30 -3.24
CA GLN A 25 0.29 -17.45 -3.90
C GLN A 25 0.42 -17.18 -5.41
N HIS A 26 1.59 -17.46 -5.97
CA HIS A 26 1.90 -17.33 -7.41
C HIS A 26 1.48 -15.98 -8.03
N PRO A 27 1.97 -14.84 -7.51
CA PRO A 27 1.61 -13.53 -8.04
C PRO A 27 2.16 -13.33 -9.46
N ALA A 28 1.38 -12.64 -10.29
CA ALA A 28 1.77 -12.26 -11.64
C ALA A 28 1.24 -10.87 -11.99
N TRP A 29 1.94 -10.18 -12.90
CA TRP A 29 1.47 -8.91 -13.43
C TRP A 29 0.34 -9.13 -14.42
N VAL A 30 -0.82 -8.52 -14.17
CA VAL A 30 -1.93 -8.49 -15.15
C VAL A 30 -1.76 -7.30 -16.10
N ILE A 31 -1.51 -6.12 -15.56
CA ILE A 31 -1.27 -4.87 -16.30
C ILE A 31 -0.34 -3.98 -15.49
N ARG A 32 0.43 -3.12 -16.16
CA ARG A 32 1.36 -2.16 -15.54
C ARG A 32 1.25 -0.81 -16.23
N ASN A 33 1.29 0.27 -15.46
CA ASN A 33 1.21 1.63 -15.99
C ASN A 33 2.62 2.25 -16.13
N LEU A 34 3.12 2.33 -17.37
CA LEU A 34 4.44 2.88 -17.68
C LEU A 34 4.53 4.39 -17.43
N ALA A 35 3.46 5.14 -17.69
CA ALA A 35 3.49 6.59 -17.49
C ALA A 35 3.62 6.92 -15.99
N LEU A 36 2.80 6.29 -15.17
CA LEU A 36 2.85 6.47 -13.72
C LEU A 36 4.15 5.94 -13.11
N SER A 37 4.70 4.83 -13.61
CA SER A 37 5.97 4.32 -13.10
C SER A 37 7.11 5.31 -13.30
N LYS A 38 7.13 6.01 -14.44
CA LYS A 38 8.09 7.10 -14.70
C LYS A 38 7.86 8.29 -13.77
N GLU A 39 6.61 8.69 -13.58
CA GLU A 39 6.24 9.81 -12.69
C GLU A 39 6.66 9.55 -11.24
N LEU A 40 6.46 8.34 -10.75
CA LEU A 40 6.82 7.93 -9.39
C LEU A 40 8.31 7.55 -9.23
N GLY A 41 9.09 7.50 -10.32
CA GLY A 41 10.48 7.04 -10.29
C GLY A 41 10.64 5.56 -9.93
N ILE A 42 9.64 4.73 -10.28
CA ILE A 42 9.59 3.30 -10.00
C ILE A 42 9.90 2.51 -11.28
N ASP A 43 10.85 1.58 -11.19
CA ASP A 43 11.19 0.68 -12.30
C ASP A 43 10.32 -0.58 -12.32
N LEU A 44 9.14 -0.48 -12.94
CA LEU A 44 8.23 -1.62 -13.11
C LEU A 44 8.57 -2.55 -14.29
N PHE A 45 9.58 -2.21 -15.11
CA PHE A 45 9.84 -2.91 -16.39
C PHE A 45 11.27 -3.43 -16.54
N GLY A 46 12.19 -2.98 -15.69
CA GLY A 46 13.58 -3.41 -15.66
C GLY A 46 13.91 -4.28 -14.46
N ALA A 47 15.12 -4.12 -13.92
CA ALA A 47 15.68 -5.00 -12.89
C ALA A 47 14.87 -4.99 -11.57
N GLY A 48 14.13 -3.91 -11.28
CA GLY A 48 13.29 -3.79 -10.09
C GLY A 48 11.97 -4.56 -10.14
N GLN A 49 11.56 -5.05 -11.31
CA GLN A 49 10.20 -5.56 -11.54
C GLN A 49 9.80 -6.70 -10.58
N GLN A 50 10.67 -7.69 -10.36
CA GLN A 50 10.30 -8.85 -9.53
C GLN A 50 10.19 -8.48 -8.04
N ALA A 51 11.08 -7.63 -7.54
CA ALA A 51 11.03 -7.16 -6.15
C ALA A 51 9.75 -6.36 -5.90
N LEU A 52 9.34 -5.53 -6.87
CA LEU A 52 8.09 -4.77 -6.80
C LEU A 52 6.86 -5.68 -6.90
N LEU A 53 6.90 -6.74 -7.71
CA LEU A 53 5.81 -7.73 -7.75
C LEU A 53 5.62 -8.37 -6.38
N ASN A 54 6.71 -8.77 -5.72
CA ASN A 54 6.65 -9.37 -4.40
C ASN A 54 6.08 -8.37 -3.37
N ALA A 55 6.57 -7.13 -3.35
CA ALA A 55 6.07 -6.11 -2.41
C ALA A 55 4.58 -5.78 -2.63
N PHE A 56 4.14 -5.67 -3.88
CA PHE A 56 2.75 -5.34 -4.22
C PHE A 56 1.78 -6.51 -4.08
N SER A 57 2.28 -7.73 -3.88
CA SER A 57 1.47 -8.93 -3.67
C SER A 57 1.53 -9.45 -2.23
N GLY A 58 1.86 -8.57 -1.27
CA GLY A 58 1.86 -8.88 0.16
C GLY A 58 3.12 -9.58 0.67
N GLY A 59 4.18 -9.62 -0.14
CA GLY A 59 5.51 -9.99 0.31
C GLY A 59 6.16 -8.90 1.18
N PRO A 60 7.48 -8.97 1.42
CA PRO A 60 8.19 -7.98 2.23
C PRO A 60 7.94 -6.55 1.75
N ALA A 61 7.62 -5.68 2.69
CA ALA A 61 7.38 -4.27 2.43
C ALA A 61 8.61 -3.59 1.82
N LEU A 62 8.38 -2.54 1.04
CA LEU A 62 9.47 -1.76 0.46
C LEU A 62 10.25 -1.07 1.57
N PRO A 63 11.59 -1.00 1.51
CA PRO A 63 12.33 -0.40 2.61
C PRO A 63 11.93 1.07 2.80
N GLY A 64 11.69 1.45 4.05
CA GLY A 64 11.21 2.78 4.42
C GLY A 64 9.69 2.94 4.45
N SER A 65 8.89 1.99 3.94
CA SER A 65 7.43 2.06 4.08
C SER A 65 6.95 1.54 5.45
N ASP A 66 5.94 2.20 6.05
CA ASP A 66 5.28 1.77 7.30
C ASP A 66 3.81 1.44 7.02
N ALA A 67 3.50 0.14 6.87
CA ALA A 67 2.17 -0.33 6.48
C ALA A 67 1.16 -0.24 7.64
N LEU A 68 -0.03 0.31 7.34
CA LEU A 68 -1.11 0.52 8.30
C LEU A 68 -2.49 0.38 7.66
N ALA A 69 -3.48 0.08 8.49
CA ALA A 69 -4.90 0.13 8.18
C ALA A 69 -5.53 1.32 8.91
N MET A 70 -6.17 2.23 8.17
CA MET A 70 -6.81 3.43 8.72
C MET A 70 -8.22 3.13 9.21
N VAL A 71 -8.57 3.66 10.39
CA VAL A 71 -9.97 3.63 10.85
C VAL A 71 -10.74 4.82 10.28
N TYR A 72 -11.98 4.58 9.88
CA TYR A 72 -12.89 5.64 9.45
C TYR A 72 -14.36 5.24 9.66
N ALA A 73 -15.28 6.18 9.45
CA ALA A 73 -16.73 5.98 9.53
C ALA A 73 -17.40 6.54 8.26
N GLY A 74 -18.69 6.29 8.08
CA GLY A 74 -19.41 6.82 6.92
C GLY A 74 -20.90 6.55 6.95
N HIS A 75 -21.63 7.18 6.02
CA HIS A 75 -23.03 6.86 5.79
C HIS A 75 -23.14 5.82 4.67
N GLN A 76 -23.78 4.68 4.96
CA GLN A 76 -24.11 3.65 3.97
C GLN A 76 -25.63 3.54 3.88
N PHE A 77 -26.16 3.67 2.66
CA PHE A 77 -27.61 3.61 2.40
C PHE A 77 -28.44 4.58 3.27
N GLY A 78 -27.90 5.77 3.56
CA GLY A 78 -28.57 6.79 4.37
C GLY A 78 -28.44 6.61 5.89
N HIS A 79 -27.76 5.56 6.36
CA HIS A 79 -27.54 5.29 7.78
C HIS A 79 -26.08 5.51 8.17
N TYR A 80 -25.84 6.14 9.32
CA TYR A 80 -24.49 6.30 9.87
C TYR A 80 -23.96 4.95 10.39
N VAL A 81 -22.79 4.55 9.88
CA VAL A 81 -22.03 3.38 10.32
C VAL A 81 -20.81 3.91 11.09
N PRO A 82 -20.74 3.68 12.42
CA PRO A 82 -19.78 4.35 13.30
C PRO A 82 -18.33 3.89 13.11
N GLN A 83 -18.12 2.73 12.50
CA GLN A 83 -16.79 2.20 12.23
C GLN A 83 -16.81 1.33 10.96
N LEU A 84 -15.89 1.61 10.05
CA LEU A 84 -15.66 0.88 8.81
C LEU A 84 -14.25 0.33 8.79
N GLY A 85 -13.30 1.05 8.19
CA GLY A 85 -11.89 0.65 8.14
C GLY A 85 -11.29 0.32 9.50
#